data_AF-A0A6A6T1C0-F1
#
_entry.id   AF-A0A6A6T1C0-F1
#
_cell.length_a   1.000
_cell.length_b   1.000
_cell.length_c   1.000
_cell.angle_alpha   90.00
_cell.angle_beta   90.00
_cell.angle_gamma   90.00
#
_symmetry.space_group_name_H-M   'P 1'
#
loop_
_entity.id
_entity.type
_entity.pdbx_description
1 polymer ?
#
loop_
_entity_poly.entity_id
_entity_poly.type
_entity_poly.pdbx_seq_one_letter_code
_entity_poly.pdbx_strand_id
1 'polypeptide(L)'
;MSTKQSRLMDLSFPAELLLKIIQQIPFEANHLRELSLVHSRFGELIANYERSLTKSFACSQLPHAFADFPCGDSDVSFDWLSQCIRQYDIVDDVMAVLVSDLNCFAVERHNMALANTGLLLLYRLNSMDTYTKKMTFINTLPRDPLTAIFVAIQCSKLTARYHGQGIINQRTYGRFLDANHLELRNELEFCFSEGAMNLGPDFIHESLYHKDTSETTLMCLYHDHGIHDWDTNVPEGEFMPPITEGPERNPDSKPRTLYTTLLERMADLMESPLDEVVSRINEDVETADHSLAWLSLSSKARLIQGLDLDYADEA
;
A
#
# COMPACT_ATOMS: atom_id res chain seq x y z
N MET A 1 56.02 2.33 -14.17
CA MET A 1 55.25 1.13 -13.80
C MET A 1 54.07 1.02 -14.75
N SER A 2 54.07 0.01 -15.63
CA SER A 2 53.01 -0.19 -16.61
C SER A 2 51.79 -0.78 -15.89
N THR A 3 50.77 0.04 -15.65
CA THR A 3 49.45 -0.42 -15.21
C THR A 3 48.89 -1.25 -16.36
N LYS A 4 48.93 -2.58 -16.23
CA LYS A 4 48.22 -3.49 -17.14
C LYS A 4 46.75 -3.08 -17.15
N GLN A 5 46.32 -2.34 -18.17
CA GLN A 5 44.90 -2.07 -18.40
C GLN A 5 44.19 -3.41 -18.48
N SER A 6 43.15 -3.57 -17.65
CA SER A 6 42.32 -4.77 -17.67
C SER A 6 41.76 -4.96 -19.08
N ARG A 7 41.93 -6.15 -19.66
CA ARG A 7 41.40 -6.49 -21.01
C ARG A 7 39.89 -6.31 -21.11
N LEU A 8 39.17 -6.31 -19.98
CA LEU A 8 37.73 -6.04 -19.91
C LEU A 8 37.39 -4.59 -20.25
N MET A 9 38.32 -3.66 -20.02
CA MET A 9 38.11 -2.22 -20.26
C MET A 9 38.58 -1.78 -21.65
N ASP A 10 39.23 -2.66 -22.41
CA ASP A 10 39.63 -2.41 -23.78
C ASP A 10 38.40 -2.46 -24.70
N LEU A 11 38.23 -1.46 -25.57
CA LEU A 11 37.15 -1.39 -26.57
C LEU A 11 37.07 -2.63 -27.47
N SER A 12 38.17 -3.38 -27.60
CA SER A 12 38.21 -4.67 -28.30
C SER A 12 37.39 -5.78 -27.64
N PHE A 13 37.09 -5.68 -26.35
CA PHE A 13 36.24 -6.63 -25.64
C PHE A 13 34.76 -6.38 -25.96
N PRO A 14 33.93 -7.40 -26.25
CA PRO A 14 32.53 -7.17 -26.64
C PRO A 14 31.68 -6.52 -25.54
N ALA A 15 30.89 -5.51 -25.89
CA ALA A 15 29.98 -4.81 -24.98
C ALA A 15 28.89 -5.75 -24.42
N GLU A 16 28.43 -6.69 -25.23
CA GLU A 16 27.42 -7.69 -24.90
C GLU A 16 27.88 -8.62 -23.78
N LEU A 17 29.18 -8.96 -23.75
CA LEU A 17 29.74 -9.78 -22.68
C LEU A 17 29.84 -8.99 -21.37
N LEU A 18 30.14 -7.69 -21.42
CA LEU A 18 30.11 -6.84 -20.24
C LEU A 18 28.70 -6.68 -19.70
N LEU A 19 27.72 -6.41 -20.57
CA LEU A 19 26.31 -6.35 -20.18
C LEU A 19 25.84 -7.66 -19.55
N LYS A 20 26.22 -8.80 -20.13
CA LYS A 20 25.92 -10.11 -19.54
C LYS A 20 26.53 -10.29 -18.16
N ILE A 21 27.76 -9.81 -17.93
CA ILE A 21 28.40 -9.84 -16.61
C ILE A 21 27.63 -8.94 -15.63
N ILE A 22 27.27 -7.72 -16.03
CA ILE A 22 26.49 -6.78 -15.21
C ILE A 22 25.16 -7.42 -14.78
N GLN A 23 24.48 -8.12 -15.70
CA GLN A 23 23.22 -8.80 -15.45
C GLN A 23 23.31 -9.96 -14.44
N GLN A 24 24.50 -10.50 -14.15
CA GLN A 24 24.67 -11.56 -13.14
C GLN A 24 24.78 -11.01 -11.71
N ILE A 25 24.92 -9.70 -11.55
CA ILE A 25 25.04 -9.06 -10.23
C ILE A 25 23.62 -8.92 -9.63
N PRO A 26 23.41 -9.19 -8.32
CA PRO A 26 22.18 -8.82 -7.64
C PRO A 26 21.89 -7.32 -7.84
N PHE A 27 20.64 -6.98 -8.15
CA PHE A 27 20.29 -5.59 -8.40
C PHE A 27 20.36 -4.81 -7.09
N GLU A 28 21.19 -3.78 -7.09
CA GLU A 28 21.20 -2.75 -6.06
C GLU A 28 21.63 -1.44 -6.73
N ALA A 29 20.81 -0.39 -6.59
CA ALA A 29 21.05 0.89 -7.27
C ALA A 29 22.44 1.48 -6.93
N ASN A 30 22.87 1.32 -5.68
CA ASN A 30 24.19 1.77 -5.23
C ASN A 30 25.32 1.01 -5.92
N HIS A 31 25.22 -0.32 -6.06
CA HIS A 31 26.24 -1.11 -6.75
C HIS A 31 26.37 -0.74 -8.23
N LEU A 32 25.26 -0.49 -8.93
CA LEU A 32 25.30 -0.05 -10.32
C LEU A 32 25.90 1.36 -10.46
N ARG A 33 25.57 2.26 -9.52
CA ARG A 33 26.17 3.59 -9.46
C ARG A 33 27.68 3.50 -9.20
N GLU A 34 28.12 2.71 -8.24
CA GLU A 34 29.54 2.49 -7.96
C GLU A 34 30.26 1.91 -9.19
N LEU A 35 29.67 0.92 -9.84
CA LEU A 35 30.22 0.32 -11.07
C LEU A 35 30.37 1.34 -12.19
N SER A 36 29.43 2.26 -12.34
CA SER A 36 29.51 3.36 -13.32
C SER A 36 30.69 4.30 -13.06
N LEU A 37 31.11 4.44 -11.79
CA LEU A 37 32.24 5.28 -11.38
C LEU A 37 33.60 4.58 -11.50
N VAL A 38 33.63 3.24 -11.60
CA VAL A 38 34.87 2.48 -11.75
C VAL A 38 35.54 2.77 -13.09
N HIS A 39 34.77 2.89 -14.18
CA HIS A 39 35.31 3.15 -15.51
C HIS A 39 34.25 3.77 -16.45
N SER A 40 34.65 4.73 -17.29
CA SER A 40 33.73 5.44 -18.22
C SER A 40 32.92 4.51 -19.10
N ARG A 41 33.55 3.45 -19.61
CA ARG A 41 32.89 2.40 -20.40
C ARG A 41 31.71 1.75 -19.68
N PHE A 42 31.82 1.47 -18.37
CA PHE A 42 30.70 0.94 -17.61
C PHE A 42 29.61 1.98 -17.45
N GLY A 43 29.99 3.23 -17.15
CA GLY A 43 29.03 4.34 -17.12
C GLY A 43 28.24 4.48 -18.41
N GLU A 44 28.91 4.45 -19.56
CA GLU A 44 28.27 4.50 -20.88
C GLU A 44 27.35 3.30 -21.13
N LEU A 45 27.80 2.07 -20.83
CA LEU A 45 26.97 0.87 -21.02
C LEU A 45 25.75 0.86 -20.11
N ILE A 46 25.92 1.20 -18.84
CA ILE A 46 24.82 1.25 -17.87
C ILE A 46 23.79 2.30 -18.29
N ALA A 47 24.24 3.51 -18.67
CA ALA A 47 23.34 4.57 -19.12
C ALA A 47 22.63 4.22 -20.44
N ASN A 48 23.35 3.70 -21.43
CA ASN A 48 22.78 3.40 -22.75
C ASN A 48 21.84 2.19 -22.76
N TYR A 49 22.04 1.24 -21.83
CA TYR A 49 21.28 -0.01 -21.77
C TYR A 49 20.44 -0.13 -20.48
N GLU A 50 20.22 0.96 -19.75
CA GLU A 50 19.48 0.96 -18.48
C GLU A 50 18.18 0.15 -18.59
N ARG A 51 17.32 0.49 -19.55
CA ARG A 51 16.04 -0.18 -19.74
C ARG A 51 16.15 -1.69 -19.95
N SER A 52 17.12 -2.12 -20.77
CA SER A 52 17.34 -3.55 -21.03
C SER A 52 17.89 -4.27 -19.80
N LEU A 53 18.78 -3.61 -19.06
CA LEU A 53 19.31 -4.12 -17.79
C LEU A 53 18.20 -4.22 -16.74
N THR A 54 17.38 -3.18 -16.57
CA THR A 54 16.23 -3.16 -15.67
C THR A 54 15.25 -4.28 -15.99
N LYS A 55 14.87 -4.47 -17.27
CA LYS A 55 14.01 -5.60 -17.68
C LYS A 55 14.65 -6.94 -17.33
N SER A 56 15.96 -7.10 -17.56
CA SER A 56 16.68 -8.32 -17.21
C SER A 56 16.69 -8.57 -15.69
N PHE A 57 16.93 -7.54 -14.88
CA PHE A 57 16.92 -7.65 -13.42
C PHE A 57 15.51 -7.96 -12.91
N ALA A 58 14.49 -7.25 -13.37
CA ALA A 58 13.10 -7.51 -13.01
C ALA A 58 12.70 -8.95 -13.35
N CYS A 59 12.94 -9.43 -14.57
CA CYS A 59 12.57 -10.80 -14.97
C CYS A 59 13.35 -11.89 -14.21
N SER A 60 14.58 -11.63 -13.76
CA SER A 60 15.41 -12.62 -13.08
C SER A 60 15.25 -12.62 -11.56
N GLN A 61 15.02 -11.46 -10.95
CA GLN A 61 15.03 -11.29 -9.49
C GLN A 61 13.64 -10.97 -8.93
N LEU A 62 12.75 -10.35 -9.72
CA LEU A 62 11.37 -10.01 -9.32
C LEU A 62 10.36 -10.41 -10.40
N PRO A 63 10.14 -11.72 -10.65
CA PRO A 63 9.34 -12.20 -11.79
C PRO A 63 7.92 -11.61 -11.87
N HIS A 64 7.37 -11.16 -10.75
CA HIS A 64 6.01 -10.63 -10.64
C HIS A 64 5.93 -9.09 -10.69
N ALA A 65 7.06 -8.37 -10.68
CA ALA A 65 7.07 -6.90 -10.59
C ALA A 65 6.25 -6.20 -11.69
N PHE A 66 6.29 -6.68 -12.92
CA PHE A 66 5.50 -6.08 -14.02
C PHE A 66 3.99 -6.32 -13.89
N ALA A 67 3.58 -7.42 -13.22
CA ALA A 67 2.19 -7.71 -12.97
C ALA A 67 1.69 -6.90 -11.76
N ASP A 68 2.47 -6.88 -10.69
CA ASP A 68 2.11 -6.26 -9.40
C ASP A 68 2.23 -4.72 -9.45
N PHE A 69 3.18 -4.19 -10.22
CA PHE A 69 3.42 -2.75 -10.40
C PHE A 69 3.44 -2.38 -11.90
N PRO A 70 2.27 -2.28 -12.55
CA PRO A 70 2.19 -1.92 -13.96
C PRO A 70 2.85 -0.55 -14.23
N CYS A 71 3.79 -0.51 -15.17
CA CYS A 71 4.47 0.71 -15.60
C CYS A 71 4.42 0.87 -17.11
N GLY A 72 4.47 2.12 -17.58
CA GLY A 72 4.64 2.42 -18.98
C GLY A 72 6.00 1.93 -19.47
N ASP A 73 6.06 1.55 -20.74
CA ASP A 73 7.28 1.00 -21.32
C ASP A 73 8.45 2.02 -21.27
N SER A 74 8.15 3.32 -21.29
CA SER A 74 9.09 4.44 -21.10
C SER A 74 9.61 4.61 -19.68
N ASP A 75 8.91 4.06 -18.70
CA ASP A 75 9.12 4.35 -17.27
C ASP A 75 9.96 3.26 -16.59
N VAL A 76 10.32 2.21 -17.34
CA VAL A 76 11.16 1.11 -16.88
C VAL A 76 12.61 1.58 -16.72
N SER A 77 12.96 1.96 -15.49
CA SER A 77 14.27 2.48 -15.07
C SER A 77 14.79 1.77 -13.82
N PHE A 78 16.06 2.01 -13.45
CA PHE A 78 16.58 1.52 -12.17
C PHE A 78 15.83 2.11 -10.97
N ASP A 79 15.33 3.34 -11.09
CA ASP A 79 14.51 3.98 -10.06
C ASP A 79 13.18 3.25 -9.88
N TRP A 80 12.51 2.89 -10.98
CA TRP A 80 11.30 2.08 -10.93
C TRP A 80 11.55 0.73 -10.25
N LEU A 81 12.63 0.03 -10.61
CA LEU A 81 12.94 -1.27 -10.01
C LEU A 81 13.26 -1.15 -8.51
N SER A 82 14.00 -0.10 -8.12
CA SER A 82 14.29 0.19 -6.71
C SER A 82 13.02 0.51 -5.93
N GLN A 83 12.09 1.24 -6.56
CA GLN A 83 10.77 1.53 -6.01
C GLN A 83 9.97 0.24 -5.80
N CYS A 84 9.94 -0.68 -6.77
CA CYS A 84 9.26 -1.97 -6.63
C CYS A 84 9.81 -2.80 -5.47
N ILE A 85 11.14 -2.87 -5.31
CA ILE A 85 11.77 -3.60 -4.19
C ILE A 85 11.32 -3.00 -2.87
N ARG A 86 11.43 -1.67 -2.72
CA ARG A 86 10.98 -0.98 -1.50
C ARG A 86 9.50 -1.26 -1.18
N GLN A 87 8.65 -1.26 -2.20
CA GLN A 87 7.22 -1.53 -2.04
C GLN A 87 6.97 -2.99 -1.63
N TYR A 88 7.70 -3.96 -2.17
CA TYR A 88 7.63 -5.34 -1.70
C TYR A 88 8.11 -5.48 -0.25
N ASP A 89 9.24 -4.87 0.11
CA ASP A 89 9.75 -4.90 1.49
C ASP A 89 8.70 -4.37 2.48
N ILE A 90 8.06 -3.23 2.15
CA ILE A 90 6.99 -2.65 2.97
C ILE A 90 5.78 -3.58 3.06
N VAL A 91 5.36 -4.20 1.95
CA VAL A 91 4.24 -5.15 1.94
C VAL A 91 4.56 -6.37 2.79
N ASP A 92 5.76 -6.91 2.69
CA ASP A 92 6.21 -8.07 3.46
C ASP A 92 6.27 -7.75 4.95
N ASP A 93 6.79 -6.57 5.33
CA ASP A 93 6.80 -6.10 6.72
C ASP A 93 5.38 -5.95 7.27
N VAL A 94 4.48 -5.26 6.53
CA VAL A 94 3.07 -5.12 6.94
C VAL A 94 2.42 -6.50 7.07
N MET A 95 2.56 -7.36 6.07
CA MET A 95 1.96 -8.70 6.09
C MET A 95 2.51 -9.54 7.23
N ALA A 96 3.79 -9.43 7.58
CA ALA A 96 4.37 -10.15 8.72
C ALA A 96 3.68 -9.80 10.05
N VAL A 97 3.27 -8.54 10.24
CA VAL A 97 2.46 -8.13 11.40
C VAL A 97 1.03 -8.62 11.27
N LEU A 98 0.41 -8.45 10.09
CA LEU A 98 -0.99 -8.81 9.86
C LEU A 98 -1.25 -10.30 10.07
N VAL A 99 -0.31 -11.18 9.70
CA VAL A 99 -0.48 -12.65 9.80
C VAL A 99 0.15 -13.24 11.06
N SER A 100 0.72 -12.41 11.93
CA SER A 100 1.38 -12.86 13.16
C SER A 100 0.39 -13.55 14.09
N ASP A 101 0.76 -14.70 14.65
CA ASP A 101 -0.05 -15.37 15.69
C ASP A 101 -0.20 -14.52 16.97
N LEU A 102 0.66 -13.50 17.15
CA LEU A 102 0.55 -12.53 18.24
C LEU A 102 -0.51 -11.46 17.97
N ASN A 103 -0.97 -11.34 16.73
CA ASN A 103 -2.04 -10.44 16.35
C ASN A 103 -3.41 -11.03 16.71
N CYS A 104 -4.12 -10.41 17.65
CA CYS A 104 -5.47 -10.82 18.04
C CYS A 104 -6.52 -10.74 16.90
N PHE A 105 -6.22 -10.04 15.80
CA PHE A 105 -7.03 -10.00 14.57
C PHE A 105 -6.16 -10.40 13.38
N ALA A 106 -5.38 -11.47 13.53
CA ALA A 106 -4.52 -11.98 12.47
C ALA A 106 -5.33 -12.30 11.22
N VAL A 107 -4.76 -11.96 10.05
CA VAL A 107 -5.32 -12.37 8.76
C VAL A 107 -5.25 -13.88 8.66
N GLU A 108 -6.40 -14.51 8.46
CA GLU A 108 -6.48 -15.95 8.31
C GLU A 108 -5.74 -16.43 7.06
N ARG A 109 -5.26 -17.68 7.09
CA ARG A 109 -4.38 -18.23 6.03
C ARG A 109 -5.02 -18.20 4.66
N HIS A 110 -6.33 -18.44 4.56
CA HIS A 110 -7.06 -18.39 3.30
C HIS A 110 -7.16 -16.97 2.72
N ASN A 111 -7.05 -15.94 3.56
CA ASN A 111 -7.13 -14.54 3.19
C ASN A 111 -5.77 -13.85 3.01
N MET A 112 -4.66 -14.51 3.32
CA MET A 112 -3.32 -13.91 3.22
C MET A 112 -3.03 -13.32 1.83
N ALA A 113 -3.35 -14.08 0.78
CA ALA A 113 -3.13 -13.64 -0.59
C ALA A 113 -4.09 -12.50 -0.99
N LEU A 114 -5.31 -12.48 -0.45
CA LEU A 114 -6.29 -11.41 -0.66
C LEU A 114 -5.83 -10.10 -0.02
N ALA A 115 -5.40 -10.15 1.25
CA ALA A 115 -4.86 -8.99 1.95
C ALA A 115 -3.58 -8.46 1.28
N ASN A 116 -2.66 -9.34 0.87
CA ASN A 116 -1.45 -8.95 0.11
C ASN A 116 -1.82 -8.24 -1.20
N THR A 117 -2.80 -8.78 -1.94
CA THR A 117 -3.31 -8.17 -3.18
C THR A 117 -3.91 -6.80 -2.93
N GLY A 118 -4.65 -6.63 -1.82
CA GLY A 118 -5.19 -5.34 -1.40
C GLY A 118 -4.11 -4.28 -1.15
N LEU A 119 -2.99 -4.65 -0.49
CA LEU A 119 -1.86 -3.72 -0.28
C LEU A 119 -1.22 -3.29 -1.61
N LEU A 120 -1.09 -4.20 -2.57
CA LEU A 120 -0.56 -3.86 -3.91
C LEU A 120 -1.53 -2.96 -4.70
N LEU A 121 -2.84 -3.20 -4.59
CA LEU A 121 -3.85 -2.31 -5.15
C LEU A 121 -3.83 -0.91 -4.52
N LEU A 122 -3.54 -0.81 -3.21
CA LEU A 122 -3.34 0.48 -2.55
C LEU A 122 -2.10 1.20 -3.10
N TYR A 123 -1.03 0.49 -3.44
CA TYR A 123 0.11 1.10 -4.15
C TYR A 123 -0.28 1.64 -5.52
N ARG A 124 -1.10 0.90 -6.27
CA ARG A 124 -1.64 1.35 -7.56
C ARG A 124 -2.55 2.57 -7.42
N LEU A 125 -3.34 2.64 -6.35
CA LEU A 125 -4.16 3.82 -6.03
C LEU A 125 -3.27 5.02 -5.67
N ASN A 126 -2.24 4.79 -4.85
CA ASN A 126 -1.32 5.84 -4.40
C ASN A 126 -0.46 6.41 -5.55
N SER A 127 -0.13 5.62 -6.56
CA SER A 127 0.62 6.10 -7.74
C SER A 127 -0.19 7.07 -8.63
N MET A 128 -1.44 7.38 -8.29
CA MET A 128 -2.26 8.35 -9.01
C MET A 128 -2.12 9.74 -8.41
N ASP A 129 -1.58 10.68 -9.20
CA ASP A 129 -1.21 12.02 -8.70
C ASP A 129 -2.38 12.91 -8.26
N THR A 130 -3.61 12.60 -8.71
CA THR A 130 -4.77 13.46 -8.47
C THR A 130 -5.89 12.72 -7.78
N TYR A 131 -6.56 13.44 -6.88
CA TYR A 131 -7.73 12.96 -6.16
C TYR A 131 -8.81 12.42 -7.12
N THR A 132 -9.07 13.14 -8.21
CA THR A 132 -10.05 12.74 -9.23
C THR A 132 -9.70 11.41 -9.88
N LYS A 133 -8.41 11.15 -10.20
CA LYS A 133 -7.98 9.87 -10.77
C LYS A 133 -8.19 8.72 -9.80
N LYS A 134 -7.84 8.91 -8.51
CA LYS A 134 -8.09 7.93 -7.44
C LYS A 134 -9.57 7.59 -7.35
N MET A 135 -10.42 8.62 -7.35
CA MET A 135 -11.86 8.47 -7.29
C MET A 135 -12.44 7.74 -8.51
N THR A 136 -12.00 8.11 -9.72
CA THR A 136 -12.41 7.42 -10.95
C THR A 136 -12.00 5.96 -10.90
N PHE A 137 -10.77 5.66 -10.48
CA PHE A 137 -10.29 4.29 -10.36
C PHE A 137 -11.18 3.45 -9.44
N ILE A 138 -11.45 3.92 -8.21
CA ILE A 138 -12.34 3.23 -7.25
C ILE A 138 -13.72 2.96 -7.87
N ASN A 139 -14.32 3.97 -8.51
CA ASN A 139 -15.64 3.82 -9.14
C ASN A 139 -15.65 2.87 -10.33
N THR A 140 -14.53 2.68 -11.03
CA THR A 140 -14.41 1.76 -12.16
C THR A 140 -14.12 0.33 -11.75
N LEU A 141 -13.63 0.10 -10.53
CA LEU A 141 -13.30 -1.25 -10.09
C LEU A 141 -14.57 -2.09 -9.90
N PRO A 142 -14.47 -3.40 -10.20
CA PRO A 142 -15.50 -4.37 -9.87
C PRO A 142 -15.34 -4.87 -8.42
N ARG A 143 -16.15 -5.85 -8.01
CA ARG A 143 -16.35 -6.19 -6.59
C ARG A 143 -15.09 -6.77 -5.95
N ASP A 144 -14.40 -7.69 -6.63
CA ASP A 144 -13.35 -8.48 -6.01
C ASP A 144 -12.09 -7.65 -5.70
N PRO A 145 -11.60 -6.76 -6.59
CA PRO A 145 -10.51 -5.84 -6.25
C PRO A 145 -10.87 -4.87 -5.12
N LEU A 146 -12.11 -4.38 -5.06
CA LEU A 146 -12.57 -3.51 -3.96
C LEU A 146 -12.58 -4.28 -2.63
N THR A 147 -13.00 -5.54 -2.66
CA THR A 147 -12.98 -6.43 -1.50
C THR A 147 -11.55 -6.66 -1.02
N ALA A 148 -10.59 -6.88 -1.93
CA ALA A 148 -9.18 -7.01 -1.58
C ALA A 148 -8.64 -5.75 -0.87
N ILE A 149 -8.92 -4.56 -1.41
CA ILE A 149 -8.55 -3.26 -0.79
C ILE A 149 -9.19 -3.14 0.60
N PHE A 150 -10.50 -3.41 0.70
CA PHE A 150 -11.24 -3.33 1.96
C PHE A 150 -10.63 -4.26 3.02
N VAL A 151 -10.37 -5.52 2.70
CA VAL A 151 -9.78 -6.51 3.61
C VAL A 151 -8.42 -6.03 4.10
N ALA A 152 -7.55 -5.56 3.20
CA ALA A 152 -6.23 -5.06 3.59
C ALA A 152 -6.32 -3.87 4.57
N ILE A 153 -7.22 -2.91 4.29
CA ILE A 153 -7.44 -1.75 5.18
C ILE A 153 -8.03 -2.19 6.52
N GLN A 154 -9.06 -3.04 6.50
CA GLN A 154 -9.78 -3.48 7.68
C GLN A 154 -8.85 -4.24 8.63
N CYS A 155 -8.07 -5.20 8.12
CA CYS A 155 -7.09 -5.94 8.91
C CYS A 155 -5.99 -5.02 9.45
N SER A 156 -5.50 -4.08 8.64
CA SER A 156 -4.51 -3.09 9.07
C SER A 156 -5.03 -2.17 10.17
N LYS A 157 -6.25 -1.67 10.04
CA LYS A 157 -6.93 -0.82 11.02
C LYS A 157 -7.14 -1.56 12.34
N LEU A 158 -7.65 -2.79 12.30
CA LEU A 158 -7.82 -3.61 13.50
C LEU A 158 -6.48 -3.91 14.16
N THR A 159 -5.45 -4.21 13.37
CA THR A 159 -4.10 -4.44 13.89
C THR A 159 -3.55 -3.16 14.55
N ALA A 160 -3.68 -2.00 13.91
CA ALA A 160 -3.26 -0.70 14.47
C ALA A 160 -4.02 -0.38 15.77
N ARG A 161 -5.32 -0.69 15.85
CA ARG A 161 -6.13 -0.51 17.06
C ARG A 161 -5.56 -1.27 18.25
N TYR A 162 -5.06 -2.49 18.09
CA TYR A 162 -4.64 -3.31 19.22
C TYR A 162 -3.13 -3.38 19.44
N HIS A 163 -2.34 -3.25 18.37
CA HIS A 163 -0.88 -3.40 18.38
C HIS A 163 -0.13 -2.15 17.93
N GLY A 164 -0.82 -1.17 17.34
CA GLY A 164 -0.23 0.13 16.99
C GLY A 164 0.14 0.96 18.22
N GLN A 165 0.50 2.21 18.04
CA GLN A 165 0.78 3.15 19.13
C GLN A 165 0.02 4.46 18.93
N GLY A 166 0.07 5.32 19.95
CA GLY A 166 -0.58 6.62 19.92
C GLY A 166 -2.10 6.52 20.00
N ILE A 167 -2.77 7.53 19.48
CA ILE A 167 -4.21 7.69 19.66
C ILE A 167 -5.07 6.60 19.00
N ILE A 168 -4.59 5.94 17.93
CA ILE A 168 -5.35 4.83 17.32
C ILE A 168 -5.42 3.59 18.24
N ASN A 169 -4.46 3.44 19.19
CA ASN A 169 -4.40 2.27 20.04
C ASN A 169 -5.49 2.28 21.12
N GLN A 170 -6.21 1.17 21.26
CA GLN A 170 -7.27 0.96 22.25
C GLN A 170 -6.83 1.20 23.71
N ARG A 171 -5.56 0.96 24.04
CA ARG A 171 -4.99 1.19 25.38
C ARG A 171 -4.95 2.66 25.76
N THR A 172 -4.90 3.57 24.78
CA THR A 172 -4.86 5.03 25.01
C THR A 172 -6.13 5.52 25.71
N TYR A 173 -7.25 4.85 25.49
CA TYR A 173 -8.55 5.19 26.09
C TYR A 173 -8.82 4.50 27.43
N GLY A 174 -7.85 3.72 27.95
CA GLY A 174 -8.01 3.00 29.21
C GLY A 174 -8.94 1.78 29.12
N ARG A 175 -9.43 1.33 30.28
CA ARG A 175 -10.20 0.07 30.42
C ARG A 175 -11.67 0.20 30.03
N PHE A 176 -12.26 1.39 30.20
CA PHE A 176 -13.66 1.65 29.93
C PHE A 176 -13.75 2.77 28.91
N LEU A 177 -14.48 2.51 27.82
CA LEU A 177 -14.79 3.51 26.81
C LEU A 177 -16.18 4.07 27.13
N ASP A 178 -16.28 5.37 27.39
CA ASP A 178 -17.57 6.06 27.35
C ASP A 178 -17.98 6.35 25.89
N ALA A 179 -19.15 6.98 25.71
CA ALA A 179 -19.69 7.31 24.39
C ALA A 179 -18.74 8.22 23.59
N ASN A 180 -18.13 9.23 24.23
CA ASN A 180 -17.24 10.18 23.56
C ASN A 180 -15.95 9.51 23.08
N HIS A 181 -15.36 8.63 23.90
CA HIS A 181 -14.18 7.86 23.50
C HIS A 181 -14.49 6.89 22.35
N LEU A 182 -15.69 6.30 22.33
CA LEU A 182 -16.14 5.46 21.21
C LEU A 182 -16.28 6.25 19.92
N GLU A 183 -16.90 7.43 19.98
CA GLU A 183 -17.06 8.33 18.84
C GLU A 183 -15.70 8.76 18.28
N LEU A 184 -14.80 9.26 19.14
CA LEU A 184 -13.45 9.65 18.73
C LEU A 184 -12.68 8.48 18.09
N ARG A 185 -12.75 7.29 18.70
CA ARG A 185 -12.08 6.10 18.14
C ARG A 185 -12.63 5.77 16.75
N ASN A 186 -13.94 5.81 16.57
CA ASN A 186 -14.56 5.54 15.27
C ASN A 186 -14.13 6.58 14.22
N GLU A 187 -14.00 7.86 14.59
CA GLU A 187 -13.48 8.90 13.71
C GLU A 187 -12.02 8.66 13.32
N LEU A 188 -11.16 8.32 14.28
CA LEU A 188 -9.75 8.04 14.03
C LEU A 188 -9.57 6.81 13.14
N GLU A 189 -10.41 5.80 13.32
CA GLU A 189 -10.44 4.60 12.46
C GLU A 189 -10.90 4.87 11.04
N PHE A 190 -11.87 5.78 10.89
CA PHE A 190 -12.24 6.29 9.58
C PHE A 190 -11.08 7.05 8.94
N CYS A 191 -10.43 7.94 9.70
CA CYS A 191 -9.27 8.71 9.22
C CYS A 191 -8.08 7.81 8.87
N PHE A 192 -7.85 6.73 9.62
CA PHE A 192 -6.86 5.72 9.29
C PHE A 192 -7.18 5.05 7.95
N SER A 193 -8.44 4.66 7.74
CA SER A 193 -8.89 4.05 6.48
C SER A 193 -8.73 5.01 5.30
N GLU A 194 -9.06 6.29 5.48
CA GLU A 194 -8.85 7.33 4.47
C GLU A 194 -7.36 7.58 4.20
N GLY A 195 -6.53 7.60 5.25
CA GLY A 195 -5.08 7.70 5.15
C GLY A 195 -4.48 6.55 4.36
N ALA A 196 -4.92 5.31 4.62
CA ALA A 196 -4.49 4.13 3.87
C ALA A 196 -4.84 4.24 2.38
N MET A 197 -6.04 4.74 2.05
CA MET A 197 -6.45 4.97 0.66
C MET A 197 -5.67 6.09 -0.03
N ASN A 198 -5.37 7.17 0.70
CA ASN A 198 -4.73 8.34 0.11
C ASN A 198 -3.21 8.24 0.06
N LEU A 199 -2.57 7.74 1.12
CA LEU A 199 -1.12 7.71 1.30
C LEU A 199 -0.53 6.32 1.01
N GLY A 200 -1.38 5.29 0.91
CA GLY A 200 -0.99 3.93 0.55
C GLY A 200 -0.36 3.12 1.70
N PRO A 201 0.28 1.98 1.36
CA PRO A 201 0.83 1.06 2.36
C PRO A 201 1.97 1.63 3.20
N ASP A 202 2.71 2.64 2.73
CA ASP A 202 3.74 3.31 3.54
C ASP A 202 3.14 3.88 4.83
N PHE A 203 1.94 4.50 4.78
CA PHE A 203 1.25 5.01 5.97
C PHE A 203 0.83 3.89 6.94
N ILE A 204 0.35 2.77 6.40
CA ILE A 204 0.01 1.59 7.21
C ILE A 204 1.26 1.08 7.94
N HIS A 205 2.34 0.89 7.19
CA HIS A 205 3.61 0.42 7.71
C HIS A 205 4.14 1.33 8.83
N GLU A 206 4.15 2.64 8.62
CA GLU A 206 4.59 3.59 9.65
C GLU A 206 3.71 3.56 10.91
N SER A 207 2.40 3.39 10.73
CA SER A 207 1.45 3.29 11.84
C SER A 207 1.63 2.01 12.66
N LEU A 208 2.03 0.91 12.03
CA LEU A 208 2.27 -0.37 12.70
C LEU A 208 3.66 -0.47 13.34
N TYR A 209 4.69 0.13 12.73
CA TYR A 209 6.09 0.05 13.18
C TYR A 209 6.61 1.28 13.95
N HIS A 210 5.71 2.18 14.33
CA HIS A 210 5.97 3.27 15.27
C HIS A 210 6.99 4.30 14.77
N LYS A 211 6.65 4.99 13.69
CA LYS A 211 7.31 6.27 13.39
C LYS A 211 6.47 7.41 13.93
N ASP A 212 7.06 8.34 14.67
CA ASP A 212 6.38 9.54 15.20
C ASP A 212 5.62 10.34 14.11
N THR A 213 6.04 10.19 12.84
CA THR A 213 5.38 10.76 11.67
C THR A 213 3.97 10.23 11.43
N SER A 214 3.66 8.98 11.78
CA SER A 214 2.35 8.38 11.50
C SER A 214 1.25 8.96 12.38
N GLU A 215 1.52 9.21 13.65
CA GLU A 215 0.56 9.83 14.56
C GLU A 215 0.25 11.27 14.14
N THR A 216 1.30 12.04 13.80
CA THR A 216 1.13 13.39 13.25
C THR A 216 0.27 13.36 11.98
N THR A 217 0.55 12.43 11.07
CA THR A 217 -0.21 12.26 9.82
C THR A 217 -1.67 11.90 10.09
N LEU A 218 -1.93 10.99 11.03
CA LEU A 218 -3.28 10.62 11.44
C LEU A 218 -4.02 11.81 12.04
N MET A 219 -3.35 12.65 12.84
CA MET A 219 -3.94 13.85 13.40
C MET A 219 -4.26 14.91 12.34
N CYS A 220 -3.44 15.04 11.30
CA CYS A 220 -3.77 15.87 10.14
C CYS A 220 -5.01 15.34 9.40
N LEU A 221 -5.09 14.02 9.18
CA LEU A 221 -6.27 13.39 8.56
C LEU A 221 -7.52 13.57 9.41
N TYR A 222 -7.40 13.46 10.74
CA TYR A 222 -8.47 13.75 11.68
C TYR A 222 -8.90 15.22 11.63
N HIS A 223 -7.93 16.14 11.53
CA HIS A 223 -8.22 17.54 11.30
C HIS A 223 -8.99 17.76 9.98
N ASP A 224 -8.65 17.07 8.90
CA ASP A 224 -9.29 17.29 7.60
C ASP A 224 -10.66 16.60 7.47
N HIS A 225 -10.79 15.40 8.05
CA HIS A 225 -11.91 14.49 7.79
C HIS A 225 -12.84 14.26 8.98
N GLY A 226 -12.45 14.65 10.21
CA GLY A 226 -13.31 14.57 11.38
C GLY A 226 -14.63 15.31 11.17
N ILE A 227 -15.72 14.70 11.66
CA ILE A 227 -17.09 15.23 11.48
C ILE A 227 -17.67 15.80 12.77
N HIS A 228 -17.21 15.32 13.92
CA HIS A 228 -17.64 15.82 15.22
C HIS A 228 -17.00 17.17 15.50
N ASP A 229 -17.86 18.13 15.86
CA ASP A 229 -17.48 19.41 16.42
C ASP A 229 -17.54 19.27 17.94
N TRP A 230 -16.40 19.00 18.53
CA TRP A 230 -16.32 18.72 19.95
C TRP A 230 -16.43 20.01 20.76
N ASP A 231 -17.20 20.00 21.85
CA ASP A 231 -17.15 21.09 22.81
C ASP A 231 -15.80 21.04 23.54
N THR A 232 -14.97 22.04 23.30
CA THR A 232 -13.66 22.18 23.93
C THR A 232 -13.73 22.90 25.29
N ASN A 233 -14.91 23.42 25.67
CA ASN A 233 -15.15 24.06 26.96
C ASN A 233 -15.67 23.08 28.02
N VAL A 234 -15.04 21.90 28.11
CA VAL A 234 -15.38 20.88 29.10
C VAL A 234 -14.65 21.12 30.44
N PRO A 235 -15.30 20.85 31.60
CA PRO A 235 -14.66 20.90 32.91
C PRO A 235 -13.42 20.01 33.03
N GLU A 236 -12.45 20.40 33.88
CA GLU A 236 -11.27 19.60 34.17
C GLU A 236 -11.65 18.18 34.66
N GLY A 237 -11.13 17.17 33.97
CA GLY A 237 -11.37 15.75 34.28
C GLY A 237 -12.41 15.07 33.39
N GLU A 238 -13.11 15.81 32.53
CA GLU A 238 -13.95 15.24 31.47
C GLU A 238 -13.13 14.93 30.21
N PHE A 239 -13.71 14.13 29.31
CA PHE A 239 -13.07 13.77 28.05
C PHE A 239 -12.75 15.02 27.24
N MET A 240 -11.47 15.21 26.92
CA MET A 240 -11.00 16.26 26.03
C MET A 240 -10.52 15.61 24.73
N PRO A 241 -11.14 15.93 23.58
CA PRO A 241 -10.69 15.42 22.30
C PRO A 241 -9.30 15.99 21.96
N PRO A 242 -8.58 15.39 21.00
CA PRO A 242 -7.35 15.96 20.48
C PRO A 242 -7.61 17.33 19.87
N ILE A 243 -6.88 18.32 20.34
CA ILE A 243 -6.87 19.65 19.75
C ILE A 243 -5.91 19.60 18.57
N THR A 244 -6.42 19.94 17.38
CA THR A 244 -5.62 20.06 16.16
C THR A 244 -5.61 21.51 15.71
N GLU A 245 -4.44 21.99 15.30
CA GLU A 245 -4.29 23.32 14.72
C GLU A 245 -4.00 23.17 13.21
N GLY A 246 -4.75 23.88 12.38
CA GLY A 246 -4.66 23.77 10.93
C GLY A 246 -5.48 24.86 10.22
N PRO A 247 -5.41 24.93 8.88
CA PRO A 247 -6.25 25.84 8.09
C PRO A 247 -7.72 25.65 8.43
N GLU A 248 -8.51 26.73 8.43
CA GLU A 248 -9.95 26.62 8.68
C GLU A 248 -10.59 25.59 7.72
N ARG A 249 -11.31 24.63 8.30
CA ARG A 249 -12.14 23.69 7.56
C ARG A 249 -13.16 24.50 6.76
N ASN A 250 -13.08 24.47 5.44
CA ASN A 250 -14.13 25.05 4.62
C ASN A 250 -15.30 24.03 4.54
N PRO A 251 -16.45 24.29 5.21
CA PRO A 251 -17.56 23.35 5.26
C PRO A 251 -18.17 23.10 3.87
N ASP A 252 -18.08 24.07 2.96
CA ASP A 252 -18.65 23.98 1.61
C ASP A 252 -17.77 23.21 0.62
N SER A 253 -16.55 22.81 1.04
CA SER A 253 -15.58 22.16 0.16
C SER A 253 -15.13 20.78 0.61
N LYS A 254 -15.79 20.12 1.58
CA LYS A 254 -15.39 18.76 2.00
C LYS A 254 -15.51 17.81 0.80
N PRO A 255 -14.39 17.38 0.18
CA PRO A 255 -14.48 16.42 -0.90
C PRO A 255 -15.00 15.11 -0.32
N ARG A 256 -15.92 14.45 -1.04
CA ARG A 256 -16.33 13.07 -0.73
C ARG A 256 -15.07 12.22 -0.58
N THR A 257 -14.90 11.49 0.51
CA THR A 257 -13.66 10.75 0.84
C THR A 257 -13.48 9.49 -0.01
N LEU A 258 -12.25 9.01 -0.14
CA LEU A 258 -11.94 7.82 -0.93
C LEU A 258 -12.52 6.56 -0.27
N TYR A 259 -12.43 6.45 1.05
CA TYR A 259 -12.93 5.30 1.80
C TYR A 259 -14.46 5.24 1.77
N THR A 260 -15.17 6.37 1.91
CA THR A 260 -16.63 6.37 1.76
C THR A 260 -17.03 5.98 0.34
N THR A 261 -16.29 6.44 -0.67
CA THR A 261 -16.58 6.06 -2.07
C THR A 261 -16.32 4.58 -2.36
N LEU A 262 -15.29 3.99 -1.74
CA LEU A 262 -15.07 2.54 -1.76
C LEU A 262 -16.30 1.81 -1.23
N LEU A 263 -16.80 2.19 -0.04
CA LEU A 263 -17.95 1.53 0.59
C LEU A 263 -19.23 1.72 -0.21
N GLU A 264 -19.49 2.92 -0.74
CA GLU A 264 -20.67 3.20 -1.58
C GLU A 264 -20.62 2.42 -2.89
N ARG A 265 -19.45 2.34 -3.52
CA ARG A 265 -19.28 1.53 -4.73
C ARG A 265 -19.51 0.05 -4.45
N MET A 266 -19.02 -0.45 -3.32
CA MET A 266 -19.30 -1.82 -2.89
C MET A 266 -20.79 -2.05 -2.59
N ALA A 267 -21.46 -1.08 -1.95
CA ALA A 267 -22.91 -1.12 -1.70
C ALA A 267 -23.70 -1.29 -3.01
N ASP A 268 -23.35 -0.48 -4.02
CA ASP A 268 -23.96 -0.54 -5.35
C ASP A 268 -23.74 -1.90 -6.03
N LEU A 269 -22.52 -2.45 -5.95
CA LEU A 269 -22.17 -3.72 -6.57
C LEU A 269 -22.76 -4.94 -5.85
N MET A 270 -23.00 -4.84 -4.55
CA MET A 270 -23.57 -5.90 -3.71
C MET A 270 -25.10 -5.81 -3.60
N GLU A 271 -25.70 -4.79 -4.22
CA GLU A 271 -27.12 -4.44 -4.10
C GLU A 271 -27.57 -4.38 -2.62
N SER A 272 -26.76 -3.73 -1.78
CA SER A 272 -26.96 -3.67 -0.33
C SER A 272 -27.00 -2.24 0.21
N PRO A 273 -27.70 -2.00 1.34
CA PRO A 273 -27.54 -0.76 2.09
C PRO A 273 -26.09 -0.52 2.50
N LEU A 274 -25.66 0.76 2.54
CA LEU A 274 -24.29 1.15 2.87
C LEU A 274 -23.86 0.69 4.27
N ASP A 275 -24.78 0.73 5.23
CA ASP A 275 -24.56 0.33 6.63
C ASP A 275 -24.36 -1.18 6.80
N GLU A 276 -24.79 -2.01 5.84
CA GLU A 276 -24.60 -3.46 5.86
C GLU A 276 -23.34 -3.93 5.12
N VAL A 277 -22.73 -3.09 4.28
CA VAL A 277 -21.58 -3.47 3.43
C VAL A 277 -20.45 -4.05 4.27
N VAL A 278 -20.06 -3.35 5.33
CA VAL A 278 -18.94 -3.74 6.19
C VAL A 278 -19.20 -5.09 6.86
N SER A 279 -20.38 -5.32 7.43
CA SER A 279 -20.69 -6.59 8.08
C SER A 279 -20.73 -7.73 7.07
N ARG A 280 -21.38 -7.53 5.91
CA ARG A 280 -21.49 -8.56 4.87
C ARG A 280 -20.14 -9.00 4.31
N ILE A 281 -19.22 -8.07 4.05
CA ILE A 281 -17.89 -8.44 3.57
C ILE A 281 -17.11 -9.20 4.65
N ASN A 282 -17.16 -8.72 5.90
CA ASN A 282 -16.47 -9.40 7.00
C ASN A 282 -17.00 -10.82 7.21
N GLU A 283 -18.31 -11.03 7.11
CA GLU A 283 -18.94 -12.35 7.20
C GLU A 283 -18.56 -13.26 6.00
N ASP A 284 -18.52 -12.71 4.79
CA ASP A 284 -18.17 -13.47 3.58
C ASP A 284 -16.70 -13.94 3.61
N VAL A 285 -15.77 -13.08 4.06
CA VAL A 285 -14.35 -13.44 4.12
C VAL A 285 -13.97 -14.25 5.37
N GLU A 286 -14.87 -14.40 6.35
CA GLU A 286 -14.62 -15.18 7.56
C GLU A 286 -14.51 -16.68 7.25
N THR A 287 -15.26 -17.18 6.28
CA THR A 287 -15.25 -18.61 5.93
C THR A 287 -14.08 -18.95 5.00
N ALA A 288 -13.66 -20.22 4.93
CA ALA A 288 -12.56 -20.62 4.04
C ALA A 288 -13.01 -20.99 2.62
N ASP A 289 -14.30 -20.84 2.30
CA ASP A 289 -14.97 -21.31 1.09
C ASP A 289 -15.51 -20.19 0.17
N HIS A 290 -15.30 -18.91 0.52
CA HIS A 290 -15.66 -17.81 -0.37
C HIS A 290 -14.78 -17.77 -1.64
N SER A 291 -15.27 -17.10 -2.68
CA SER A 291 -14.65 -17.09 -4.02
C SER A 291 -13.24 -16.47 -4.05
N LEU A 292 -12.90 -15.66 -3.04
CA LEU A 292 -11.61 -14.98 -2.93
C LEU A 292 -10.63 -15.68 -1.97
N ALA A 293 -11.02 -16.81 -1.40
CA ALA A 293 -10.14 -17.61 -0.56
C ALA A 293 -9.04 -18.25 -1.39
N TRP A 294 -7.84 -18.40 -0.82
CA TRP A 294 -6.71 -19.11 -1.42
C TRP A 294 -6.32 -18.63 -2.83
N LEU A 295 -6.30 -17.30 -3.04
CA LEU A 295 -5.98 -16.72 -4.35
C LEU A 295 -4.68 -17.31 -4.94
N SER A 296 -4.79 -17.83 -6.16
CA SER A 296 -3.64 -18.23 -6.96
C SER A 296 -2.87 -17.01 -7.47
N LEU A 297 -1.64 -17.21 -7.97
CA LEU A 297 -0.86 -16.13 -8.59
C LEU A 297 -1.57 -15.52 -9.81
N SER A 298 -2.30 -16.32 -10.60
CA SER A 298 -3.08 -15.81 -11.73
C SER A 298 -4.30 -15.03 -11.26
N SER A 299 -5.01 -15.51 -10.24
CA SER A 299 -6.13 -14.80 -9.61
C SER A 299 -5.67 -13.45 -9.06
N LYS A 300 -4.56 -13.42 -8.31
CA LYS A 300 -3.92 -12.18 -7.84
C LYS A 300 -3.64 -11.23 -8.99
N ALA A 301 -2.97 -11.68 -10.06
CA ALA A 301 -2.63 -10.82 -11.19
C ALA A 301 -3.89 -10.21 -11.87
N ARG A 302 -4.99 -10.95 -11.92
CA ARG A 302 -6.28 -10.44 -12.43
C ARG A 302 -6.86 -9.34 -11.55
N LEU A 303 -6.88 -9.57 -10.23
CA LEU A 303 -7.35 -8.55 -9.29
C LEU A 303 -6.50 -7.27 -9.37
N ILE A 304 -5.17 -7.41 -9.48
CA ILE A 304 -4.26 -6.27 -9.67
C ILE A 304 -4.58 -5.48 -10.93
N GLN A 305 -5.00 -6.15 -12.02
CA GLN A 305 -5.43 -5.49 -13.25
C GLN A 305 -6.78 -4.75 -13.09
N GLY A 306 -7.52 -5.01 -12.02
CA GLY A 306 -8.83 -4.43 -11.74
C GLY A 306 -9.97 -5.26 -12.33
N LEU A 307 -9.81 -6.58 -12.41
CA LEU A 307 -10.78 -7.53 -12.95
C LEU A 307 -11.26 -8.50 -11.86
N ASP A 308 -12.52 -8.92 -11.93
CA ASP A 308 -13.06 -9.99 -11.08
C ASP A 308 -12.54 -11.38 -11.49
N LEU A 309 -12.70 -12.35 -10.59
CA LEU A 309 -12.29 -13.74 -10.83
C LEU A 309 -13.25 -14.52 -11.75
N ASP A 310 -14.54 -14.19 -11.74
CA ASP A 310 -15.61 -14.93 -12.44
C ASP A 310 -15.44 -14.99 -13.98
N TYR A 311 -14.60 -14.13 -14.55
CA TYR A 311 -14.23 -14.14 -15.98
C TYR A 311 -13.19 -15.20 -16.36
N ALA A 312 -12.81 -16.11 -15.46
CA ALA A 312 -11.81 -17.15 -15.70
C ALA A 312 -12.40 -18.51 -16.11
N ASP A 313 -13.69 -18.77 -15.88
CA ASP A 313 -14.33 -20.05 -16.21
C ASP A 313 -14.72 -20.19 -17.69
N GLU A 314 -14.38 -19.22 -18.55
CA GLU A 314 -14.67 -19.24 -19.99
C GLU A 314 -13.41 -19.27 -20.91
N ALA A 315 -12.22 -19.53 -20.38
CA ALA A 315 -10.97 -19.58 -21.17
C ALA A 315 -10.26 -20.95 -21.18
#